data_AF-A0A520I7J2-F1
#
_entry.id   AF-A0A520I7J2-F1
#
_cell.length_a   1.000
_cell.length_b   1.000
_cell.length_c   1.000
_cell.angle_alpha   90.00
_cell.angle_beta   90.00
_cell.angle_gamma   90.00
#
_symmetry.space_group_name_H-M   'P 1'
#
loop_
_entity.id
_entity.type
_entity.pdbx_description
1 polymer ?
#
loop_
_entity_poly.entity_id
_entity_poly.type
_entity_poly.pdbx_seq_one_letter_code
_entity_poly.pdbx_strand_id
1 'polypeptide(L)' 'DFIQEKIIDVAKDKIFETDKSVSEIAYELGFKYPQHFIRLFKKRVGSTPNEFRNLN' A
#
# COMPACT_ATOMS: atom_id res chain seq x y z
N ASP A 1 -10.04 12.37 3.56
CA ASP A 1 -9.65 12.69 2.19
C ASP A 1 -10.00 11.50 1.32
N PHE A 2 -11.07 11.62 0.54
CA PHE A 2 -11.69 10.50 -0.16
C PHE A 2 -10.73 9.82 -1.15
N ILE A 3 -9.83 10.59 -1.75
CA ILE A 3 -8.84 10.10 -2.72
C ILE A 3 -7.83 9.17 -2.04
N GLN A 4 -7.29 9.59 -0.89
CA GLN A 4 -6.30 8.77 -0.18
C GLN A 4 -6.90 7.47 0.35
N GLU A 5 -8.15 7.50 0.79
CA GLU A 5 -8.85 6.31 1.25
C GLU A 5 -9.01 5.29 0.12
N LYS A 6 -9.44 5.75 -1.06
CA LYS A 6 -9.57 4.91 -2.25
C LYS A 6 -8.22 4.33 -2.71
N ILE A 7 -7.14 5.11 -2.64
CA ILE A 7 -5.78 4.64 -2.95
C ILE A 7 -5.37 3.51 -1.99
N ILE A 8 -5.67 3.65 -0.70
CA ILE A 8 -5.34 2.65 0.31
C ILE A 8 -6.16 1.37 0.11
N ASP A 9 -7.42 1.49 -0.28
CA ASP A 9 -8.28 0.35 -0.57
C ASP A 9 -7.71 -0.49 -1.73
N VAL A 10 -7.42 0.16 -2.87
CA VAL A 10 -6.77 -0.48 -4.02
C VAL A 10 -5.39 -1.06 -3.67
N ALA A 11 -4.65 -0.39 -2.79
CA ALA A 11 -3.36 -0.88 -2.33
C ALA A 11 -3.49 -2.18 -1.53
N LYS A 12 -4.52 -2.33 -0.69
CA LYS A 12 -4.77 -3.56 0.07
C LYS A 12 -5.05 -4.74 -0.85
N ASP A 13 -5.92 -4.55 -1.84
CA ASP A 13 -6.21 -5.59 -2.85
C ASP A 13 -4.92 -6.00 -3.59
N LYS A 14 -4.15 -5.03 -4.09
CA LYS A 14 -2.88 -5.32 -4.78
C LYS A 14 -1.86 -6.05 -3.90
N ILE A 15 -1.81 -5.78 -2.60
CA ILE A 15 -0.88 -6.44 -1.68
C ILE A 15 -1.23 -7.92 -1.50
N PHE A 16 -2.52 -8.27 -1.52
CA PHE A 16 -3.02 -9.64 -1.39
C PHE A 16 -3.09 -10.40 -2.71
N GLU A 17 -3.52 -9.75 -3.79
CA GLU A 17 -3.70 -10.38 -5.10
C GLU A 17 -2.38 -10.60 -5.85
N THR A 18 -1.32 -9.89 -5.46
CA THR A 18 -0.06 -9.93 -6.20
C THR A 18 1.15 -10.20 -5.31
N ASP A 19 2.11 -10.96 -5.84
CA ASP A 19 3.45 -11.12 -5.28
C ASP A 19 4.37 -9.91 -5.53
N LYS A 20 3.85 -8.81 -6.09
CA LYS A 20 4.64 -7.61 -6.39
C LYS A 20 5.31 -7.07 -5.15
N SER A 21 6.48 -6.49 -5.28
CA SER A 21 7.11 -5.79 -4.16
C SER A 21 6.29 -4.55 -3.75
N VAL A 22 6.39 -4.16 -2.49
CA VAL A 22 5.77 -2.92 -1.97
C VAL A 22 6.20 -1.69 -2.79
N SER A 23 7.43 -1.71 -3.31
CA SER A 23 7.97 -0.68 -4.20
C SER A 23 7.20 -0.60 -5.52
N GLU A 24 6.96 -1.74 -6.18
CA GLU A 24 6.18 -1.79 -7.42
C GLU A 24 4.75 -1.31 -7.24
N ILE A 25 4.10 -1.75 -6.16
CA ILE A 25 2.74 -1.29 -5.82
C ILE A 25 2.72 0.23 -5.60
N ALA A 26 3.73 0.78 -4.93
CA ALA A 26 3.84 2.22 -4.74
C ALA A 26 3.99 2.96 -6.09
N TYR A 27 4.83 2.45 -7.00
CA TYR A 27 5.00 3.05 -8.32
C TYR A 27 3.71 2.97 -9.15
N GLU A 28 3.00 1.85 -9.13
CA GLU A 28 1.70 1.70 -9.81
C GLU A 28 0.63 2.66 -9.28
N LEU A 29 0.67 2.97 -7.99
CA LEU A 29 -0.24 3.93 -7.35
C LEU A 29 0.19 5.39 -7.56
N GLY A 30 1.23 5.65 -8.36
CA GLY A 30 1.72 6.98 -8.69
C GLY A 30 2.65 7.60 -7.67
N PHE A 31 3.15 6.84 -6.69
CA PHE A 31 4.15 7.34 -5.74
C PHE A 31 5.54 7.32 -6.35
N LYS A 32 6.17 8.50 -6.44
CA LYS A 32 7.57 8.63 -6.87
C LYS A 32 8.56 7.97 -5.90
N TYR A 33 8.20 7.89 -4.62
CA TYR A 33 9.03 7.24 -3.60
C TYR A 33 8.20 6.26 -2.75
N PRO A 34 8.56 4.97 -2.72
CA PRO A 34 7.85 3.93 -1.96
C PRO A 34 7.71 4.22 -0.47
N GLN A 35 8.70 4.87 0.12
CA GLN A 35 8.69 5.29 1.53
C GLN A 35 7.53 6.21 1.91
N HIS A 36 7.05 7.07 0.99
CA HIS A 36 5.84 7.87 1.23
C HIS A 36 4.59 7.00 1.27
N PHE A 37 4.49 6.04 0.35
CA PHE A 37 3.39 5.08 0.32
C PHE A 37 3.37 4.24 1.60
N ILE A 38 4.50 3.67 2.02
CA ILE A 38 4.60 2.84 3.24
C ILE A 38 4.13 3.63 4.47
N ARG A 39 4.57 4.89 4.60
CA ARG A 39 4.18 5.73 5.73
C ARG A 39 2.69 6.09 5.69
N LEU A 40 2.15 6.38 4.51
CA LEU A 40 0.72 6.65 4.32
C LEU A 40 -0.12 5.40 4.65
N PHE A 41 0.29 4.25 4.12
CA PHE A 41 -0.38 2.96 4.33
C PHE A 41 -0.38 2.60 5.80
N LYS A 42 0.77 2.66 6.48
CA LYS A 42 0.84 2.44 7.93
C LYS A 42 -0.03 3.41 8.72
N LYS A 43 -0.08 4.69 8.35
CA LYS A 43 -0.93 5.68 9.03
C LYS A 43 -2.43 5.39 8.86
N ARG A 44 -2.84 4.79 7.74
CA ARG A 44 -4.25 4.53 7.40
C ARG A 44 -4.74 3.15 7.81
N VAL A 45 -3.87 2.14 7.70
CA VAL A 45 -4.18 0.73 7.95
C VAL A 45 -3.71 0.29 9.34
N GLY A 46 -2.73 0.98 9.93
CA GLY A 46 -2.14 0.63 11.23
C GLY A 46 -0.89 -0.25 11.11
N SER A 47 -0.73 -0.97 10.00
CA SER A 47 0.38 -1.89 9.74
C SER A 47 1.10 -1.54 8.44
N THR A 48 2.35 -1.95 8.29
CA THR A 48 3.06 -1.78 7.01
C THR A 48 2.48 -2.70 5.92
N PRO A 49 2.67 -2.37 4.63
CA PRO A 49 2.25 -3.24 3.53
C PRO A 49 2.80 -4.68 3.63
N ASN A 50 4.05 -4.83 4.09
CA ASN A 50 4.67 -6.15 4.29
C ASN A 50 4.04 -6.92 5.45
N GLU A 51 3.76 -6.25 6.58
CA GLU A 51 3.05 -6.89 7.71
C GLU A 51 1.64 -7.31 7.29
N PHE A 52 0.95 -6.44 6.52
CA PHE A 52 -0.39 -6.71 6.02
C PHE A 52 -0.41 -7.91 5.05
N ARG A 53 0.63 -8.09 4.23
CA ARG A 53 0.79 -9.27 3.38
C ARG A 53 0.92 -10.57 4.18
N ASN A 54 1.62 -10.53 5.32
CA ASN A 54 1.83 -11.72 6.19
C ASN A 54 0.67 -11.96 7.17
N LEU A 55 -0.39 -11.15 7.11
CA LEU A 55 -1.58 -11.29 7.96
C LEU A 55 -2.60 -12.32 7.41
N ASN A 56 -2.36 -12.83 6.19
CA ASN A 56 -2.99 -14.01 5.62
C ASN A 56 -2.08 -15.24 5.79
#